data_AF-A0A7K0QB00-F1
#
_entry.id   AF-A0A7K0QB00-F1
#
_cell.length_a   1.000
_cell.length_b   1.000
_cell.length_c   1.000
_cell.angle_alpha   90.00
_cell.angle_beta   90.00
_cell.angle_gamma   90.00
#
_symmetry.space_group_name_H-M   'P 1'
#
loop_
_entity.id
_entity.type
_entity.pdbx_description
1 polymer ?
#
loop_
_entity_poly.entity_id
_entity_poly.type
_entity_poly.pdbx_seq_one_letter_code
_entity_poly.pdbx_strand_id
1 'polypeptide(L)'
;MSNHAAWMTHRSMTADPSVKAQKLKPGTVKRIFEFARPYRTSILIFLGTVVVDAALVVTTPLLLLRLIDDGVIPKNGTLITKLAILVGLLAIADAAMSMLGRYFSSRIGEGLIYDLR
;
A
#
# COMPACT_ATOMS: atom_id res chain seq x y z
N MET A 1 -33.03 -15.90 21.73
CA MET A 1 -31.75 -16.62 21.53
C MET A 1 -30.65 -15.56 21.54
N SER A 2 -29.77 -15.58 22.54
CA SER A 2 -28.97 -14.41 22.94
C SER A 2 -27.77 -14.17 22.01
N ASN A 3 -27.52 -12.89 21.67
CA ASN A 3 -26.35 -12.40 20.91
C ASN A 3 -24.99 -12.89 21.47
N HIS A 4 -24.97 -13.38 22.71
CA HIS A 4 -23.82 -13.99 23.37
C HIS A 4 -23.36 -15.30 22.73
N ALA A 5 -24.32 -16.13 22.28
CA ALA A 5 -24.00 -17.39 21.60
C ALA A 5 -23.28 -17.13 20.28
N ALA A 6 -23.78 -16.20 19.48
CA ALA A 6 -23.16 -15.82 18.20
C ALA A 6 -21.74 -15.28 18.39
N TRP A 7 -21.51 -14.46 19.42
CA TRP A 7 -20.19 -13.92 19.76
C TRP A 7 -19.18 -15.00 20.18
N MET A 8 -19.62 -16.00 20.94
CA MET A 8 -18.78 -17.13 21.33
C MET A 8 -18.43 -18.03 20.14
N THR A 9 -19.39 -18.29 19.24
CA THR A 9 -19.15 -19.08 18.02
C THR A 9 -18.17 -18.40 17.07
N HIS A 10 -18.27 -17.08 16.89
CA HIS A 10 -17.29 -16.34 16.08
C HIS A 10 -15.88 -16.43 16.66
N ARG A 11 -15.73 -16.30 17.98
CA ARG A 11 -14.42 -16.45 18.64
C ARG A 11 -13.85 -17.86 18.51
N SER A 12 -14.68 -18.89 18.67
CA SER A 12 -14.21 -20.28 18.56
C SER A 12 -13.74 -20.62 17.15
N MET A 13 -14.38 -20.07 16.11
CA MET A 13 -13.94 -20.23 14.71
C MET A 13 -12.60 -19.54 14.41
N THR A 14 -12.33 -18.37 14.99
CA THR A 14 -11.03 -17.67 14.83
C THR A 14 -9.90 -18.24 15.70
N ALA A 15 -10.24 -18.90 16.81
CA ALA A 15 -9.27 -19.42 17.77
C ALA A 15 -8.89 -20.89 17.53
N ASP A 16 -9.58 -21.59 16.61
CA ASP A 16 -9.31 -23.01 16.34
C ASP A 16 -7.96 -23.19 15.62
N PRO A 17 -6.95 -23.80 16.28
CA PRO A 17 -5.65 -24.05 15.66
C PRO A 17 -5.71 -25.08 14.53
N SER A 18 -6.78 -25.89 14.46
CA SER A 18 -6.96 -26.94 13.44
C SER A 18 -6.99 -26.38 12.01
N VAL A 19 -7.43 -25.13 11.85
CA VAL A 19 -7.49 -24.43 10.56
C VAL A 19 -6.09 -24.17 9.99
N LYS A 20 -5.07 -24.01 10.86
CA LYS A 20 -3.67 -23.82 10.42
C LYS A 20 -3.03 -25.09 9.88
N ALA A 21 -3.56 -26.25 10.24
CA ALA A 21 -3.08 -27.55 9.76
C ALA A 21 -3.71 -27.98 8.42
N GLN A 22 -4.68 -27.21 7.90
CA GLN A 22 -5.32 -27.54 6.65
C GLN A 22 -4.39 -27.23 5.46
N LYS A 23 -3.93 -28.28 4.77
CA LYS A 23 -3.17 -28.12 3.53
C LYS A 23 -4.12 -27.72 2.40
N LEU A 24 -3.79 -26.61 1.73
CA LEU A 24 -4.49 -26.17 0.53
C LEU A 24 -4.43 -27.27 -0.54
N LYS A 25 -5.58 -27.59 -1.14
CA LYS A 25 -5.60 -28.54 -2.26
C LYS A 25 -4.72 -28.01 -3.40
N PRO A 26 -3.89 -28.87 -4.04
CA PRO A 26 -3.12 -28.45 -5.21
C PRO A 26 -4.07 -27.88 -6.28
N GLY A 27 -3.69 -26.74 -6.87
CA GLY A 27 -4.51 -26.03 -7.86
C GLY A 27 -5.34 -24.85 -7.31
N THR A 28 -5.47 -24.73 -5.98
CA THR A 28 -6.19 -23.60 -5.36
C THR A 28 -5.58 -22.25 -5.74
N VAL A 29 -4.25 -22.13 -5.71
CA VAL A 29 -3.54 -20.88 -6.08
C VAL A 29 -3.81 -20.50 -7.53
N LYS A 30 -3.77 -21.45 -8.47
CA LYS A 30 -4.07 -21.21 -9.88
C LYS A 30 -5.49 -20.68 -10.07
N ARG A 31 -6.46 -21.25 -9.35
CA ARG A 31 -7.86 -20.84 -9.38
C ARG A 31 -8.07 -19.43 -8.82
N ILE A 32 -7.36 -19.07 -7.76
CA ILE A 32 -7.36 -17.69 -7.20
C ILE A 32 -6.83 -16.69 -8.24
N PHE A 33 -5.74 -17.02 -8.93
CA PHE A 33 -5.18 -16.16 -9.98
C PHE A 33 -6.08 -16.04 -11.22
N GLU A 34 -6.93 -17.02 -11.50
CA GLU A 34 -7.96 -16.93 -12.53
C GLU A 34 -9.07 -15.95 -12.15
N PHE A 35 -9.49 -15.90 -10.88
CA PHE A 35 -10.42 -14.86 -10.38
C PHE A 35 -9.79 -13.46 -10.41
N ALA A 36 -8.47 -13.35 -10.21
CA ALA A 36 -7.77 -12.06 -10.28
C ALA A 36 -7.48 -11.58 -11.71
N ARG A 37 -7.71 -12.40 -12.76
CA ARG A 37 -7.42 -12.04 -14.17
C ARG A 37 -8.02 -10.70 -14.63
N PRO A 38 -9.31 -10.40 -14.43
CA PRO A 38 -9.90 -9.14 -14.89
C PRO A 38 -9.31 -7.91 -14.21
N TYR A 39 -8.69 -8.06 -13.02
CA TYR A 39 -8.08 -6.97 -12.25
C TYR A 39 -6.60 -6.74 -12.57
N ARG A 40 -5.99 -7.47 -13.50
CA ARG A 40 -4.54 -7.41 -13.78
C ARG A 40 -4.03 -6.02 -14.11
N THR A 41 -4.76 -5.25 -14.91
CA THR A 41 -4.37 -3.88 -15.25
C THR A 41 -4.39 -2.97 -14.02
N SER A 42 -5.44 -3.06 -13.21
CA SER A 42 -5.53 -2.30 -11.95
C SER A 42 -4.43 -2.68 -10.96
N ILE A 43 -4.10 -3.97 -10.87
CA ILE A 43 -3.00 -4.47 -10.04
C ILE A 43 -1.65 -3.95 -10.54
N LEU A 44 -1.42 -3.95 -11.86
CA LEU A 44 -0.19 -3.42 -12.47
C LEU A 44 -0.04 -1.91 -12.20
N ILE A 45 -1.12 -1.14 -12.36
CA ILE A 45 -1.12 0.30 -12.05
C ILE A 45 -0.85 0.51 -10.55
N PHE A 46 -1.54 -0.22 -9.68
CA PHE A 46 -1.34 -0.15 -8.24
C PHE A 46 0.11 -0.46 -7.86
N LEU A 47 0.68 -1.53 -8.42
CA LEU A 47 2.07 -1.91 -8.16
C LEU A 47 3.04 -0.82 -8.67
N GLY A 48 2.77 -0.23 -9.83
CA GLY A 48 3.51 0.92 -10.33
C GLY A 48 3.47 2.10 -9.37
N THR A 49 2.29 2.44 -8.84
CA THR A 49 2.13 3.49 -7.82
C THR A 49 2.95 3.17 -6.57
N VAL A 50 2.93 1.93 -6.08
CA VAL A 50 3.71 1.50 -4.90
C VAL A 50 5.21 1.65 -5.13
N VAL A 51 5.72 1.33 -6.33
CA VAL A 51 7.15 1.50 -6.65
C VAL A 51 7.54 2.98 -6.64
N VAL A 52 6.70 3.84 -7.22
CA VAL A 52 6.95 5.30 -7.23
C VAL A 52 6.88 5.87 -5.82
N ASP A 53 5.87 5.48 -5.03
CA ASP A 53 5.70 5.87 -3.63
C ASP A 53 6.93 5.50 -2.79
N ALA A 54 7.43 4.27 -2.94
CA ALA A 54 8.65 3.83 -2.28
C ALA A 54 9.88 4.68 -2.65
N ALA A 55 10.00 5.08 -3.93
CA ALA A 55 11.08 5.97 -4.36
C ALA A 55 10.96 7.37 -3.74
N LEU A 56 9.74 7.92 -3.63
CA LEU A 56 9.49 9.22 -2.99
C LEU A 56 9.87 9.20 -1.51
N VAL A 57 9.48 8.15 -0.79
CA VAL A 57 9.83 7.94 0.62
C VAL A 57 11.35 7.95 0.84
N VAL A 58 12.10 7.25 -0.01
CA VAL A 58 13.58 7.20 0.09
C VAL A 58 14.25 8.50 -0.37
N THR A 59 13.63 9.23 -1.29
CA THR A 59 14.19 10.51 -1.79
C THR A 59 14.19 11.59 -0.71
N THR A 60 13.22 11.58 0.19
CA THR A 60 13.09 12.59 1.27
C THR A 60 14.35 12.71 2.16
N PRO A 61 14.86 11.64 2.81
CA PRO A 61 16.08 11.73 3.63
C PRO A 61 17.32 12.10 2.81
N LEU A 62 17.41 11.69 1.54
CA LEU A 62 18.53 12.04 0.65
C LEU A 62 18.55 13.52 0.29
N LEU A 63 17.38 14.11 0.03
CA LEU A 63 17.26 15.54 -0.21
C LEU A 63 17.55 16.36 1.05
N LEU A 64 17.12 15.89 2.22
CA LEU A 64 17.46 16.53 3.49
C LEU A 64 18.96 16.52 3.76
N LEU A 65 19.65 15.41 3.46
CA LEU A 65 21.11 15.34 3.55
C LEU A 65 21.78 16.41 2.67
N ARG A 66 21.40 16.49 1.39
CA ARG A 66 21.95 17.50 0.46
C ARG A 66 21.60 18.93 0.86
N LEU A 67 20.40 19.16 1.39
CA LEU A 67 19.99 20.47 1.91
C LEU A 67 20.92 20.93 3.04
N ILE A 68 21.30 20.02 3.93
CA ILE A 68 22.20 20.32 5.03
C ILE A 68 23.63 20.52 4.52
N ASP A 69 24.15 19.55 3.76
CA ASP A 69 25.55 19.51 3.31
C ASP A 69 25.89 20.63 2.33
N ASP A 70 25.05 20.83 1.31
CA ASP A 70 25.32 21.78 0.22
C ASP A 70 24.62 23.13 0.43
N GLY A 71 23.60 23.19 1.29
CA GLY A 71 22.82 24.40 1.55
C GLY A 71 23.22 25.08 2.85
N VAL A 72 22.95 24.41 3.97
CA VAL A 72 23.08 25.00 5.32
C VAL A 72 24.54 25.23 5.71
N ILE A 73 25.42 24.23 5.53
CA ILE A 73 26.84 24.34 5.88
C ILE A 73 27.54 25.50 5.15
N PRO A 74 27.45 25.62 3.81
CA PRO A 74 28.05 26.74 3.08
C PRO A 74 27.23 28.05 3.15
N LYS A 75 26.12 28.08 3.91
CA LYS A 75 25.22 29.24 4.08
C LYS A 75 24.64 29.79 2.77
N ASN A 76 24.36 28.92 1.80
CA ASN A 76 23.82 29.32 0.52
C ASN A 76 22.28 29.40 0.56
N GLY A 77 21.75 30.57 0.91
CA GLY A 77 20.31 30.81 1.02
C GLY A 77 19.51 30.50 -0.26
N THR A 78 20.09 30.78 -1.44
CA THR A 78 19.41 30.50 -2.71
C THR A 78 19.24 29.01 -2.97
N LEU A 79 20.24 28.19 -2.61
CA LEU A 79 20.13 26.73 -2.74
C LEU A 79 19.11 26.17 -1.74
N ILE A 80 19.11 26.69 -0.50
CA ILE A 80 18.14 26.30 0.54
C ILE A 80 16.71 26.53 0.06
N THR A 81 16.39 27.71 -0.49
CA THR A 81 15.04 27.99 -0.99
C THR A 81 14.65 27.05 -2.14
N LYS A 82 15.56 26.79 -3.09
CA LYS A 82 15.29 25.87 -4.20
C LYS A 82 15.01 24.44 -3.72
N LEU A 83 15.83 23.94 -2.79
CA LEU A 83 15.66 22.61 -2.23
C LEU A 83 14.41 22.51 -1.35
N ALA A 84 14.07 23.55 -0.59
CA ALA A 84 12.83 23.59 0.19
C ALA A 84 11.58 23.54 -0.70
N ILE A 85 11.58 24.27 -1.83
CA ILE A 85 10.49 24.18 -2.82
C ILE A 85 10.42 22.78 -3.41
N LEU A 86 11.56 22.17 -3.74
CA LEU A 86 11.62 20.81 -4.28
C LEU A 86 11.03 19.78 -3.29
N VAL A 87 11.35 19.90 -1.99
CA VAL A 87 10.77 19.05 -0.94
C VAL A 87 9.26 19.25 -0.84
N GLY A 88 8.77 20.49 -0.93
CA GLY A 88 7.33 20.79 -0.96
C GLY A 88 6.62 20.14 -2.15
N LEU A 89 7.21 20.21 -3.34
CA LEU A 89 6.68 19.53 -4.53
C LEU A 89 6.68 18.01 -4.39
N LEU A 90 7.72 17.46 -3.76
CA LEU A 90 7.82 16.03 -3.50
C LEU A 90 6.72 15.58 -2.54
N ALA A 91 6.44 16.32 -1.48
CA ALA A 91 5.36 16.03 -0.54
C ALA A 91 3.97 16.03 -1.24
N ILE A 92 3.75 16.92 -2.19
CA ILE A 92 2.52 16.93 -2.99
C ILE A 92 2.44 15.69 -3.89
N ALA A 93 3.55 15.31 -4.52
CA ALA A 93 3.62 14.10 -5.35
C ALA A 93 3.37 12.83 -4.52
N ASP A 94 3.95 12.75 -3.32
CA ASP A 94 3.76 11.66 -2.37
C ASP A 94 2.29 11.54 -1.94
N ALA A 95 1.65 12.65 -1.57
CA ALA A 95 0.23 12.67 -1.24
C ALA A 95 -0.65 12.20 -2.41
N ALA A 96 -0.32 12.61 -3.64
CA ALA A 96 -1.04 12.17 -4.84
C ALA A 96 -0.87 10.67 -5.11
N MET A 97 0.35 10.14 -4.99
CA MET A 97 0.63 8.71 -5.15
C MET A 97 -0.05 7.88 -4.06
N SER A 98 -0.01 8.33 -2.80
CA SER A 98 -0.71 7.69 -1.70
C SER A 98 -2.21 7.62 -1.95
N MET A 99 -2.82 8.70 -2.46
CA MET A 99 -4.25 8.73 -2.78
C MET A 99 -4.61 7.78 -3.94
N LEU A 100 -3.79 7.76 -5.01
CA LEU A 100 -3.95 6.81 -6.12
C LEU A 100 -3.82 5.36 -5.64
N GLY A 101 -2.80 5.07 -4.84
CA GLY A 101 -2.58 3.73 -4.27
C GLY A 101 -3.79 3.26 -3.45
N ARG A 102 -4.30 4.13 -2.58
CA ARG A 102 -5.52 3.86 -1.77
C ARG A 102 -6.74 3.61 -2.65
N TYR A 103 -6.94 4.41 -3.70
CA TYR A 103 -8.07 4.26 -4.62
C TYR A 103 -8.05 2.89 -5.33
N PHE A 104 -6.90 2.51 -5.91
CA PHE A 104 -6.79 1.21 -6.57
C PHE A 104 -6.87 0.05 -5.59
N SER A 105 -6.26 0.16 -4.41
CA SER A 105 -6.35 -0.87 -3.37
C SER A 105 -7.80 -1.12 -2.95
N SER A 106 -8.61 -0.07 -2.77
CA SER A 106 -10.03 -0.20 -2.43
C SER A 106 -10.83 -0.84 -3.58
N ARG A 107 -10.64 -0.36 -4.82
CA ARG A 107 -11.35 -0.89 -6.00
C ARG A 107 -11.05 -2.36 -6.28
N ILE A 108 -9.80 -2.78 -6.14
CA ILE A 108 -9.39 -4.18 -6.32
C ILE A 108 -9.99 -5.04 -5.21
N GLY A 109 -9.93 -4.57 -3.95
CA GLY A 109 -10.47 -5.29 -2.80
C GLY A 109 -11.98 -5.48 -2.87
N GLU A 110 -12.73 -4.40 -3.11
CA GLU A 110 -14.19 -4.45 -3.24
C GLU A 110 -14.64 -5.26 -4.45
N GLY A 111 -13.95 -5.11 -5.59
CA GLY A 111 -14.25 -5.89 -6.80
C GLY A 111 -14.08 -7.39 -6.58
N LEU A 112 -12.97 -7.80 -5.98
CA LEU A 112 -12.73 -9.21 -5.69
C LEU A 112 -13.74 -9.78 -4.68
N ILE A 113 -14.13 -9.00 -3.67
CA ILE A 113 -15.16 -9.42 -2.70
C ILE A 113 -16.53 -9.55 -3.37
N TYR A 114 -16.88 -8.62 -4.28
CA TYR A 114 -18.14 -8.65 -5.02
C TYR A 114 -18.24 -9.90 -5.89
N ASP A 115 -17.17 -10.25 -6.60
CA ASP A 115 -17.12 -11.45 -7.47
C ASP A 115 -17.18 -12.77 -6.70
N LEU A 116 -16.89 -12.75 -5.39
CA LEU A 116 -16.93 -13.93 -4.51
C LEU A 116 -18.26 -14.11 -3.77
N ARG A 117 -19.15 -13.12 -3.81
CA ARG A 117 -20.48 -13.14 -3.15
C ARG A 117 -21.54 -13.72 -4.07
#